data_AF-A0A6C0KTD4-F1
#
_entry.id   AF-A0A6C0KTD4-F1
#
_cell.length_a   1.000
_cell.length_b   1.000
_cell.length_c   1.000
_cell.angle_alpha   90.00
_cell.angle_beta   90.00
_cell.angle_gamma   90.00
#
_symmetry.space_group_name_H-M   'P 1'
#
loop_
_entity.id
_entity.type
_entity.pdbx_description
1 polymer ?
#
loop_
_entity_poly.entity_id
_entity_poly.type
_entity_poly.pdbx_seq_one_letter_code
_entity_poly.pdbx_strand_id
1 'polypeptide(L)'
;MDINYTLVFYIIIAILVICGGTYKLIDQMIAAVLFFIGTTGIFIVYGLRWFSSKNSIFSSSPVPWPPNINTCPDFLTYYQRTVNGAKVYTCIDMIGVSKNGTIKVFPRDGVEPMQDEYYFGLKTNSSDKDAKNQEWCQKAIASGLTWEGITNGESCTAGGTPTAPGGGAGAGACPAAPSA
;
A
#
# COMPACT_ATOMS: atom_id res chain seq x y z
N MET A 1 2.04 18.15 28.44
CA MET A 1 1.28 18.46 27.21
C MET A 1 2.17 19.40 26.41
N ASP A 2 2.90 18.86 25.45
CA ASP A 2 3.74 19.71 24.61
C ASP A 2 2.85 20.43 23.61
N ILE A 3 2.87 21.77 23.67
CA ILE A 3 2.13 22.60 22.72
C ILE A 3 2.76 22.40 21.35
N ASN A 4 1.97 21.93 20.38
CA ASN A 4 2.40 21.87 18.99
C ASN A 4 2.34 23.29 18.40
N TYR A 5 3.46 24.02 18.50
CA TYR A 5 3.57 25.39 18.01
C TYR A 5 3.25 25.53 16.52
N THR A 6 3.49 24.48 15.71
CA THR A 6 3.17 24.46 14.27
C THR A 6 1.66 24.42 14.03
N LEU A 7 0.89 23.67 14.86
CA LEU A 7 -0.57 23.67 14.84
C LEU A 7 -1.13 25.04 15.23
N VAL A 8 -0.59 25.65 16.28
CA VAL A 8 -1.06 26.98 16.76
C VAL A 8 -0.86 28.04 15.67
N PHE A 9 0.30 28.05 15.03
CA PHE A 9 0.58 28.96 13.91
C PHE A 9 -0.37 28.73 12.72
N TYR A 10 -0.65 27.47 12.38
CA TYR A 10 -1.61 27.12 11.33
C TYR A 10 -3.02 27.66 11.61
N ILE A 11 -3.51 27.52 12.84
CA ILE A 11 -4.83 28.03 13.24
C ILE A 11 -4.91 29.55 13.11
N ILE A 12 -3.86 30.28 13.52
CA ILE A 12 -3.80 31.74 13.41
C ILE A 12 -3.90 32.17 11.94
N ILE A 13 -3.15 31.53 11.04
CA ILE A 13 -3.20 31.82 9.61
C ILE A 13 -4.59 31.51 9.03
N ALA A 14 -5.17 30.36 9.39
CA ALA A 14 -6.50 29.97 8.92
C ALA A 14 -7.55 31.02 9.28
N ILE A 15 -7.54 31.52 10.52
CA ILE A 15 -8.44 32.59 10.98
C ILE A 15 -8.22 33.88 10.19
N LEU A 16 -6.96 34.29 9.98
CA LEU A 16 -6.65 35.50 9.21
C LEU A 16 -7.13 35.40 7.75
N VAL A 17 -6.99 34.24 7.11
CA VAL A 17 -7.42 34.01 5.73
C VAL A 17 -8.95 33.96 5.63
N ILE A 18 -9.61 33.25 6.55
CA ILE A 18 -11.08 33.13 6.56
C ILE A 18 -11.71 34.50 6.82
N CYS A 19 -11.32 35.18 7.91
CA CYS A 19 -11.88 36.48 8.27
C CYS A 19 -11.49 37.56 7.26
N GLY A 20 -10.22 37.60 6.83
CA GLY A 20 -9.72 38.59 5.88
C GLY A 20 -10.33 38.44 4.49
N GLY A 21 -10.45 37.21 3.99
CA GLY A 21 -11.10 36.93 2.70
C GLY A 21 -12.61 37.18 2.74
N THR A 22 -13.29 36.83 3.84
CA THR A 22 -14.73 37.11 4.00
C THR A 22 -14.99 38.61 4.09
N TYR A 23 -14.15 39.37 4.80
CA TYR A 23 -14.27 40.84 4.89
C TYR A 23 -14.11 41.52 3.53
N LYS A 24 -13.21 41.00 2.67
CA LYS A 24 -13.03 41.53 1.30
C LYS A 24 -14.22 41.27 0.38
N LEU A 25 -15.07 40.30 0.70
CA LEU A 25 -16.21 39.89 -0.11
C LEU A 25 -17.55 40.39 0.45
N ILE A 26 -17.54 41.30 1.43
CA ILE A 26 -18.75 41.71 2.16
C ILE A 26 -19.83 42.32 1.26
N ASP A 27 -19.44 42.99 0.17
CA ASP A 27 -20.36 43.56 -0.82
C ASP A 27 -21.07 42.49 -1.68
N GLN A 28 -20.56 41.26 -1.66
CA GLN A 28 -21.13 40.11 -2.37
C GLN A 28 -21.47 39.00 -1.36
N MET A 29 -22.60 39.16 -0.64
CA MET A 29 -23.01 38.22 0.43
C MET A 29 -22.98 36.74 0.02
N ILE A 30 -23.45 36.40 -1.18
CA ILE A 30 -23.45 35.02 -1.66
C ILE A 30 -22.01 34.49 -1.81
N ALA A 31 -21.11 35.30 -2.37
CA ALA A 31 -19.71 34.94 -2.54
C ALA A 31 -18.99 34.86 -1.19
N ALA A 32 -19.27 35.75 -0.25
CA ALA A 32 -18.73 35.74 1.10
C ALA A 32 -19.11 34.45 1.86
N VAL A 33 -20.37 34.03 1.77
CA VAL A 33 -20.86 32.80 2.42
C VAL A 33 -20.21 31.56 1.80
N LEU A 34 -20.14 31.48 0.47
CA LEU A 34 -19.49 30.37 -0.23
C LEU A 34 -17.99 30.30 0.08
N PHE A 35 -17.31 31.45 0.12
CA PHE A 35 -15.91 31.54 0.52
C PHE A 35 -15.71 31.07 1.95
N PHE A 36 -16.50 31.56 2.90
CA PHE A 36 -16.39 31.18 4.31
C PHE A 36 -16.52 29.67 4.50
N ILE A 37 -17.56 29.05 3.92
CA ILE A 37 -17.80 27.60 4.03
C ILE A 37 -16.69 26.81 3.33
N GLY A 38 -16.34 27.17 2.09
CA GLY A 38 -15.34 26.46 1.29
C GLY A 38 -13.95 26.53 1.93
N THR A 39 -13.50 27.72 2.31
CA THR A 39 -12.19 27.92 2.92
C THR A 39 -12.10 27.27 4.29
N THR A 40 -13.17 27.30 5.10
CA THR A 40 -13.22 26.55 6.37
C THR A 40 -13.09 25.05 6.14
N GLY A 41 -13.81 24.48 5.17
CA GLY A 41 -13.70 23.07 4.81
C GLY A 41 -12.29 22.65 4.40
N ILE A 42 -11.62 23.47 3.58
CA ILE A 42 -10.24 23.23 3.14
C ILE A 42 -9.29 23.20 4.35
N PHE A 43 -9.36 24.20 5.24
CA PHE A 43 -8.50 24.25 6.43
C PHE A 43 -8.79 23.10 7.41
N ILE A 44 -10.03 22.61 7.50
CA ILE A 44 -10.32 21.42 8.31
C ILE A 44 -9.66 20.18 7.70
N VAL A 45 -9.85 19.93 6.40
CA VAL A 45 -9.30 18.74 5.72
C VAL A 45 -7.77 18.74 5.80
N TYR A 46 -7.14 19.85 5.47
CA TYR A 46 -5.69 19.96 5.50
C TYR A 46 -5.12 20.01 6.93
N GLY A 47 -5.85 20.59 7.88
CA GLY A 47 -5.49 20.55 9.29
C GLY A 47 -5.45 19.12 9.82
N LEU A 48 -6.47 18.32 9.49
CA LEU A 48 -6.49 16.89 9.80
C LEU A 48 -5.39 16.14 9.04
N ARG A 49 -5.13 16.46 7.77
CA ARG A 49 -4.09 15.79 6.97
C ARG A 49 -2.67 15.93 7.56
N TRP A 50 -2.35 17.09 8.14
CA TRP A 50 -1.01 17.40 8.64
C TRP A 50 -0.84 17.23 10.14
N PHE A 51 -1.89 17.46 10.93
CA PHE A 51 -1.79 17.48 12.39
C PHE A 51 -2.60 16.40 13.09
N SER A 52 -3.27 15.51 12.35
CA SER A 52 -4.04 14.46 12.99
C SER A 52 -3.15 13.40 13.67
N SER A 53 -3.65 12.89 14.79
CA SER A 53 -2.95 11.91 15.62
C SER A 53 -2.79 10.56 14.91
N LYS A 54 -1.82 9.75 15.38
CA LYS A 54 -1.44 8.44 14.82
C LYS A 54 -2.59 7.43 14.60
N ASN A 55 -3.77 7.67 15.20
CA ASN A 55 -4.96 6.81 15.14
C ASN A 55 -6.14 7.41 14.37
N SER A 56 -5.93 8.48 13.59
CA SER A 56 -6.98 9.06 12.76
C SER A 56 -7.09 8.37 11.41
N ILE A 57 -8.30 8.33 10.85
CA ILE A 57 -8.57 7.86 9.48
C ILE A 57 -7.73 8.55 8.39
N PHE A 58 -7.12 9.70 8.69
CA PHE A 58 -6.20 10.44 7.79
C PHE A 58 -4.72 10.27 8.15
N SER A 59 -4.41 9.51 9.22
CA SER A 59 -3.06 9.21 9.69
C SER A 59 -2.55 7.88 9.14
N SER A 60 -2.64 7.71 7.82
CA SER A 60 -1.74 6.76 7.18
C SER A 60 -0.37 7.44 7.12
N SER A 61 0.58 6.87 7.87
CA SER A 61 2.00 7.22 7.83
C SER A 61 2.42 7.63 6.42
N PRO A 62 3.18 8.74 6.23
CA PRO A 62 3.65 9.10 4.90
C PRO A 62 4.44 7.93 4.33
N VAL A 63 3.82 7.24 3.38
CA VAL A 63 4.49 6.20 2.60
C VAL A 63 5.54 6.96 1.78
N PRO A 64 6.84 6.64 1.90
CA PRO A 64 7.86 7.32 1.11
C PRO A 64 7.50 7.18 -0.37
N TRP A 65 7.48 8.32 -1.07
CA TRP A 65 7.30 8.39 -2.51
C TRP A 65 8.69 8.34 -3.17
N PRO A 66 8.90 7.51 -4.22
CA PRO A 66 7.92 6.66 -4.89
C PRO A 66 7.46 5.49 -4.02
N PRO A 67 6.21 5.03 -4.14
CA PRO A 67 5.77 3.85 -3.43
C PRO A 67 6.65 2.73 -3.97
N ASN A 68 6.97 1.79 -3.10
CA ASN A 68 7.59 0.55 -3.53
C ASN A 68 6.53 -0.29 -4.29
N ILE A 69 6.08 0.22 -5.44
CA ILE A 69 4.90 -0.20 -6.21
C ILE A 69 5.02 -1.65 -6.69
N ASN A 70 6.24 -2.22 -6.65
CA ASN A 70 6.52 -3.58 -7.11
C ASN A 70 7.16 -4.48 -6.04
N THR A 71 7.13 -4.11 -4.75
CA THR A 71 7.74 -4.96 -3.71
C THR A 71 6.81 -6.05 -3.20
N CYS A 72 5.50 -5.86 -3.31
CA CYS A 72 4.49 -6.82 -2.89
C CYS A 72 3.60 -7.25 -4.07
N PRO A 73 2.99 -8.44 -4.00
CA PRO A 73 1.92 -8.83 -4.93
C PRO A 73 0.80 -7.79 -4.99
N ASP A 74 0.05 -7.77 -6.09
CA ASP A 74 -0.98 -6.78 -6.35
C ASP A 74 -1.99 -6.74 -5.19
N PHE A 75 -2.35 -5.53 -4.74
CA PHE A 75 -3.27 -5.25 -3.63
C PHE A 75 -2.79 -5.67 -2.23
N LEU A 76 -1.61 -6.29 -2.09
CA LEU A 76 -0.99 -6.52 -0.78
C LEU A 76 -0.21 -5.28 -0.32
N THR A 77 -0.24 -5.04 0.98
CA THR A 77 0.46 -3.91 1.61
C THR A 77 1.76 -4.38 2.23
N TYR A 78 2.83 -3.63 2.01
CA TYR A 78 4.11 -3.89 2.66
C TYR A 78 4.01 -3.74 4.17
N TYR A 79 4.54 -4.71 4.90
CA TYR A 79 4.52 -4.74 6.35
C TYR A 79 5.82 -5.31 6.92
N GLN A 80 6.39 -4.60 7.88
CA GLN A 80 7.61 -5.01 8.56
C GLN A 80 7.26 -5.61 9.91
N ARG A 81 7.37 -6.93 10.03
CA ARG A 81 7.14 -7.64 11.30
C ARG A 81 8.45 -7.91 12.03
N THR A 82 8.41 -7.96 13.35
CA THR A 82 9.58 -8.34 14.16
C THR A 82 9.44 -9.79 14.59
N VAL A 83 10.32 -10.67 14.08
CA VAL A 83 10.37 -12.09 14.45
C VAL A 83 11.66 -12.33 15.18
N ASN A 84 11.62 -12.79 16.43
CA ASN A 84 12.80 -13.12 17.22
C ASN A 84 13.82 -11.96 17.29
N GLY A 85 13.35 -10.72 17.40
CA GLY A 85 14.18 -9.51 17.44
C GLY A 85 14.74 -9.05 16.08
N ALA A 86 14.52 -9.83 15.00
CA ALA A 86 14.91 -9.46 13.65
C ALA A 86 13.72 -8.87 12.88
N LYS A 87 13.97 -7.77 12.16
CA LYS A 87 12.99 -7.14 11.27
C LYS A 87 12.89 -7.96 9.97
N VAL A 88 11.72 -8.52 9.71
CA VAL A 88 11.42 -9.31 8.51
C VAL A 88 10.47 -8.54 7.61
N TYR A 89 10.82 -8.46 6.33
CA TYR A 89 10.01 -7.83 5.30
C TYR A 89 8.96 -8.80 4.77
N THR A 90 7.70 -8.42 4.93
CA THR A 90 6.54 -9.23 4.55
C THR A 90 5.50 -8.35 3.85
N CYS A 91 4.50 -8.98 3.24
CA CYS A 91 3.32 -8.31 2.73
C CYS A 91 2.08 -8.89 3.41
N ILE A 92 1.08 -8.04 3.65
CA ILE A 92 -0.18 -8.42 4.30
C ILE A 92 -1.36 -8.09 3.41
N ASP A 93 -2.41 -8.88 3.54
CA ASP A 93 -3.65 -8.69 2.81
C ASP A 93 -4.70 -8.01 3.70
N MET A 94 -5.08 -6.78 3.36
CA MET A 94 -6.07 -5.99 4.11
C MET A 94 -7.49 -6.11 3.57
N ILE A 95 -7.65 -6.75 2.40
CA ILE A 95 -8.87 -6.75 1.60
C ILE A 95 -9.41 -8.18 1.44
N GLY A 96 -8.55 -9.18 1.34
CA GLY A 96 -8.90 -10.58 1.11
C GLY A 96 -8.91 -10.96 -0.37
N VAL A 97 -7.82 -10.66 -1.07
CA VAL A 97 -7.66 -10.95 -2.51
C VAL A 97 -7.08 -12.33 -2.79
N SER A 98 -6.51 -13.02 -1.80
CA SER A 98 -6.00 -14.38 -1.97
C SER A 98 -7.14 -15.36 -2.27
N LYS A 99 -7.12 -15.93 -3.49
CA LYS A 99 -8.16 -16.89 -3.93
C LYS A 99 -8.03 -18.26 -3.29
N ASN A 100 -6.83 -18.64 -2.85
CA ASN A 100 -6.54 -19.98 -2.32
C ASN A 100 -6.62 -20.07 -0.79
N GLY A 101 -6.92 -18.96 -0.10
CA GLY A 101 -7.05 -18.93 1.37
C GLY A 101 -5.74 -19.21 2.13
N THR A 102 -4.60 -19.23 1.44
CA THR A 102 -3.28 -19.38 2.06
C THR A 102 -2.86 -18.13 2.82
N ILE A 103 -3.38 -16.97 2.42
CA ILE A 103 -3.23 -15.70 3.15
C ILE A 103 -4.59 -15.26 3.67
N LYS A 104 -4.68 -15.12 4.98
CA LYS A 104 -5.87 -14.59 5.66
C LYS A 104 -5.83 -13.07 5.70
N VAL A 105 -7.02 -12.47 5.73
CA VAL A 105 -7.20 -11.03 5.91
C VAL A 105 -6.60 -10.61 7.24
N PHE A 106 -5.74 -9.60 7.20
CA PHE A 106 -5.07 -9.07 8.38
C PHE A 106 -6.10 -8.46 9.35
N PRO A 107 -6.12 -8.86 10.63
CA PRO A 107 -7.09 -8.38 11.60
C PRO A 107 -6.86 -6.90 11.91
N ARG A 108 -7.96 -6.12 11.98
CA ARG A 108 -7.92 -4.67 12.24
C ARG A 108 -7.99 -4.32 13.73
N ASP A 109 -8.08 -5.33 14.60
CA ASP A 109 -8.31 -5.18 16.04
C ASP A 109 -7.05 -4.77 16.84
N GLY A 110 -6.01 -4.29 16.15
CA GLY A 110 -4.80 -3.72 16.75
C GLY A 110 -3.80 -4.73 17.34
N VAL A 111 -4.16 -6.01 17.41
CA VAL A 111 -3.25 -7.08 17.83
C VAL A 111 -2.60 -7.71 16.59
N GLU A 112 -1.27 -7.56 16.48
CA GLU A 112 -0.50 -8.14 15.39
C GLU A 112 -0.52 -9.67 15.48
N PRO A 113 -1.04 -10.40 14.48
CA PRO A 113 -1.06 -11.86 14.52
C PRO A 113 0.38 -12.38 14.43
N MET A 114 0.74 -13.36 15.27
CA MET A 114 2.06 -14.01 15.20
C MET A 114 2.12 -15.14 14.16
N GLN A 115 0.97 -15.51 13.59
CA GLN A 115 0.81 -16.64 12.69
C GLN A 115 1.25 -16.26 11.27
N ASP A 116 2.04 -17.12 10.62
CA ASP A 116 2.56 -16.89 9.27
C ASP A 116 1.48 -16.83 8.19
N GLU A 117 0.28 -17.35 8.47
CA GLU A 117 -0.88 -17.37 7.57
C GLU A 117 -1.43 -15.97 7.19
N TYR A 118 -1.03 -14.92 7.91
CA TYR A 118 -1.40 -13.54 7.56
C TYR A 118 -0.32 -12.80 6.77
N TYR A 119 0.83 -13.45 6.54
CA TYR A 119 2.02 -12.80 5.99
C TYR A 119 2.54 -13.52 4.76
N PHE A 120 2.68 -12.78 3.67
CA PHE A 120 3.46 -13.19 2.52
C PHE A 120 4.94 -12.86 2.74
N GLY A 121 5.81 -13.87 2.72
CA GLY A 121 7.25 -13.69 2.94
C GLY A 121 7.99 -13.23 1.68
N LEU A 122 8.67 -12.09 1.75
CA LEU A 122 9.51 -11.57 0.65
C LEU A 122 10.94 -12.12 0.65
N LYS A 123 11.30 -12.96 1.62
CA LYS A 123 12.63 -13.56 1.71
C LYS A 123 12.83 -14.59 0.59
N THR A 124 14.01 -14.54 -0.01
CA THR A 124 14.44 -15.39 -1.11
C THR A 124 15.85 -15.85 -0.77
N ASN A 125 16.18 -17.07 -1.17
CA ASN A 125 17.52 -17.62 -0.94
C ASN A 125 18.46 -17.40 -2.13
N SER A 126 17.96 -16.84 -3.24
CA SER A 126 18.73 -16.62 -4.45
C SER A 126 19.21 -15.16 -4.60
N SER A 127 20.46 -15.00 -5.03
CA SER A 127 21.04 -13.72 -5.43
C SER A 127 20.74 -13.36 -6.89
N ASP A 128 20.38 -14.36 -7.71
CA ASP A 128 20.12 -14.18 -9.13
C ASP A 128 18.70 -13.64 -9.36
N LYS A 129 18.58 -12.58 -10.16
CA LYS A 129 17.30 -11.88 -10.39
C LYS A 129 16.23 -12.80 -10.97
N ASP A 130 16.59 -13.65 -11.92
CA ASP A 130 15.63 -14.53 -12.60
C ASP A 130 15.17 -15.68 -11.69
N ALA A 131 16.08 -16.31 -10.96
CA ALA A 131 15.76 -17.34 -9.99
C ALA A 131 14.91 -16.78 -8.83
N LYS A 132 15.17 -15.54 -8.42
CA LYS A 132 14.36 -14.82 -7.43
C LYS A 132 12.93 -14.59 -7.92
N ASN A 133 12.77 -14.13 -9.15
CA ASN A 133 11.46 -13.89 -9.74
C ASN A 133 10.68 -15.20 -9.92
N GLN A 134 11.37 -16.30 -10.26
CA GLN A 134 10.74 -17.62 -10.30
C GLN A 134 10.26 -18.07 -8.91
N GLU A 135 11.07 -17.92 -7.86
CA GLU A 135 10.67 -18.26 -6.49
C GLU A 135 9.42 -17.46 -6.06
N TRP A 136 9.40 -16.16 -6.35
CA TRP A 136 8.26 -15.29 -6.06
C TRP A 136 7.02 -15.63 -6.88
N CYS A 137 7.19 -15.95 -8.16
CA CYS A 137 6.10 -16.38 -9.01
C CYS A 137 5.41 -17.63 -8.45
N GLN A 138 6.19 -18.67 -8.10
CA GLN A 138 5.64 -19.92 -7.57
C GLN A 138 4.88 -19.68 -6.26
N LYS A 139 5.44 -18.86 -5.36
CA LYS A 139 4.77 -18.50 -4.09
C LYS A 139 3.49 -17.70 -4.32
N ALA A 140 3.49 -16.77 -5.27
CA ALA A 140 2.33 -15.95 -5.60
C ALA A 140 1.20 -16.77 -6.24
N ILE A 141 1.51 -17.63 -7.22
CA ILE A 141 0.54 -18.55 -7.85
C ILE A 141 -0.05 -19.51 -6.81
N ALA A 142 0.80 -20.12 -5.97
CA ALA A 142 0.33 -20.99 -4.89
C ALA A 142 -0.63 -20.24 -3.94
N SER A 143 -0.42 -18.93 -3.76
CA SER A 143 -1.27 -18.09 -2.93
C SER A 143 -2.47 -17.47 -3.66
N GLY A 144 -2.65 -17.77 -4.95
CA GLY A 144 -3.72 -17.22 -5.78
C GLY A 144 -3.63 -15.71 -5.96
N LEU A 145 -2.41 -15.16 -5.97
CA LEU A 145 -2.13 -13.73 -6.10
C LEU A 145 -1.56 -13.41 -7.47
N THR A 146 -1.83 -12.19 -7.94
CA THR A 146 -1.17 -11.60 -9.10
C THR A 146 -0.05 -10.68 -8.65
N TRP A 147 0.97 -10.50 -9.48
CA TRP A 147 2.08 -9.59 -9.21
C TRP A 147 2.61 -9.04 -10.52
N GLU A 148 2.44 -7.73 -10.73
CA GLU A 148 2.99 -7.01 -11.87
C GLU A 148 4.49 -7.34 -12.09
N GLY A 149 4.83 -7.77 -13.31
CA GLY A 149 6.19 -8.15 -13.68
C GLY A 149 6.68 -9.51 -13.16
N ILE A 150 5.90 -10.24 -12.34
CA ILE A 150 6.26 -11.58 -11.83
C ILE A 150 5.26 -12.67 -12.22
N THR A 151 3.95 -12.45 -12.06
CA THR A 151 2.92 -13.43 -12.41
C THR A 151 1.55 -12.80 -12.66
N ASN A 152 0.79 -13.36 -13.61
CA ASN A 152 -0.62 -13.04 -13.82
C ASN A 152 -1.57 -13.89 -12.95
N GLY A 153 -1.05 -14.68 -12.01
CA GLY A 153 -1.82 -15.60 -11.16
C GLY A 153 -2.01 -17.01 -11.75
N GLU A 154 -1.60 -17.24 -12.99
CA GLU A 154 -1.67 -18.54 -13.66
C GLU A 154 -0.30 -19.00 -14.19
N SER A 155 0.55 -18.04 -14.56
CA SER A 155 1.87 -18.27 -15.17
C SER A 155 2.87 -17.21 -14.72
N CYS A 156 4.16 -17.50 -14.82
CA CYS A 156 5.21 -16.54 -14.50
C CYS A 156 5.41 -15.57 -15.65
N THR A 157 5.84 -14.35 -15.38
CA THR A 157 6.20 -13.39 -16.43
C THR A 157 7.71 -13.21 -16.43
N ALA A 158 8.34 -13.47 -17.58
CA ALA A 158 9.76 -13.19 -17.79
C ALA A 158 9.88 -12.20 -18.94
N GLY A 159 10.27 -10.95 -18.65
CA GLY A 159 10.38 -9.92 -19.69
C GLY A 159 9.05 -9.53 -20.37
N GLY A 160 7.94 -9.66 -19.65
CA GLY A 160 6.60 -9.30 -20.16
C GLY A 160 5.88 -10.40 -20.94
N THR A 161 6.50 -11.57 -21.13
CA THR A 161 5.84 -12.74 -21.73
C THR A 161 5.47 -13.78 -20.68
N PRO A 162 4.27 -14.39 -20.78
CA PRO A 162 3.89 -15.54 -19.95
C PRO A 162 4.83 -16.72 -20.21
N THR A 163 5.41 -17.26 -19.15
CA THR A 163 6.25 -18.46 -19.15
C THR A 163 5.69 -19.45 -18.15
N ALA A 164 5.70 -20.73 -18.52
CA ALA A 164 5.15 -21.78 -17.67
C ALA A 164 5.93 -21.86 -16.34
N PRO A 165 5.25 -22.14 -15.23
CA PRO A 165 5.89 -22.31 -13.93
C PRO A 165 6.70 -23.61 -13.88
N GLY A 166 7.94 -23.61 -14.38
CA GLY A 166 8.87 -24.72 -14.13
C GLY A 166 10.09 -24.80 -15.05
N GLY A 167 11.28 -24.87 -14.44
CA GLY A 167 12.50 -25.39 -15.04
C GLY A 167 13.66 -24.41 -14.99
N GLY A 168 14.60 -24.63 -14.06
CA GLY A 168 15.91 -23.99 -14.10
C GLY A 168 16.61 -24.19 -15.46
N ALA A 169 17.53 -23.27 -15.74
CA ALA A 169 18.24 -23.11 -17.00
C ALA A 169 18.60 -24.43 -17.73
N GLY A 170 18.19 -24.50 -19.00
CA GLY A 170 18.76 -25.41 -20.00
C GLY A 170 17.90 -26.63 -20.32
N ALA A 171 17.78 -26.85 -21.63
CA ALA A 171 17.32 -28.08 -22.30
C ALA A 171 15.81 -28.32 -22.42
N GLY A 172 15.34 -28.17 -23.67
CA GLY A 172 14.75 -29.30 -24.36
C GLY A 172 13.23 -29.51 -24.24
N ALA A 173 12.58 -29.37 -25.39
CA ALA A 173 11.40 -30.10 -25.82
C ALA A 173 10.07 -29.86 -25.08
N CYS A 174 9.17 -29.18 -25.78
CA CYS A 174 7.73 -29.39 -25.63
C CYS A 174 7.41 -30.87 -25.93
N PRO A 175 6.68 -31.60 -25.09
CA PRO A 175 5.83 -32.67 -25.57
C PRO A 175 4.55 -32.03 -26.12
N ALA A 176 4.21 -32.39 -27.36
CA ALA A 176 3.05 -31.91 -28.07
C ALA A 176 1.74 -32.14 -27.30
N ALA A 177 0.81 -31.19 -27.44
CA ALA A 177 -0.57 -31.32 -26.98
C ALA A 177 -1.24 -32.54 -27.64
N PRO A 178 -2.07 -33.31 -26.90
CA PRO A 178 -2.91 -34.33 -27.51
C PRO A 178 -3.99 -33.66 -28.35
N SER A 179 -3.99 -33.99 -29.65
CA SER A 179 -5.06 -33.68 -30.59
C SER A 179 -6.34 -34.41 -30.19
N ALA A 180 -7.44 -33.66 -30.05
CA ALA A 180 -8.80 -34.18 -30.16
C ALA A 180 -9.26 -34.09 -31.62
#